data_AF-A0A9W6XA80-F1
#
_entry.id   AF-A0A9W6XA80-F1
#
_cell.length_a   1.000
_cell.length_b   1.000
_cell.length_c   1.000
_cell.angle_alpha   90.00
_cell.angle_beta   90.00
_cell.angle_gamma   90.00
#
_symmetry.space_group_name_H-M   'P 1'
#
loop_
_entity.id
_entity.type
_entity.pdbx_description
1 polymer ?
#
loop_
_entity_poly.entity_id
_entity_poly.type
_entity_poly.pdbx_seq_one_letter_code
_entity_poly.pdbx_strand_id
1 'polypeptide(L)'
;MRQEPDENEATGTCASERNSASDPHFLPVNAAKLTQSLIGLSDEQRQVLEKELNRTDEDPLLVLRFNPNWQGQVAVGTVCDAIATFGMRGGARRDSGEGCHRWIFHFDHYQDIGPCKTAIKLAHREAFASSPDAVADAVAAGAVRANLRTEPLAYAVVINKIAIRQDDAGILEFFYL
;
A
#
# COMPACT_ATOMS: atom_id res chain seq x y z
N MET A 1 16.13 -49.53 53.12
CA MET A 1 17.28 -48.62 52.91
C MET A 1 16.79 -47.42 52.10
N ARG A 2 17.51 -46.29 52.09
CA ARG A 2 17.23 -45.15 51.20
C ARG A 2 18.30 -45.11 50.10
N GLN A 3 17.93 -44.79 48.86
CA GLN A 3 18.79 -44.03 47.94
C GLN A 3 18.00 -43.49 46.73
N GLU A 4 18.15 -42.18 46.54
CA GLU A 4 17.93 -41.34 45.36
C GLU A 4 19.21 -40.45 45.27
N PRO A 5 19.48 -39.67 44.21
CA PRO A 5 18.79 -39.52 42.91
C PRO A 5 19.59 -40.32 41.83
N ASP A 6 19.94 -39.93 40.59
CA ASP A 6 19.82 -38.69 39.77
C ASP A 6 19.92 -39.06 38.26
N GLU A 7 20.40 -38.16 37.40
CA GLU A 7 20.58 -38.28 35.93
C GLU A 7 19.24 -38.38 35.16
N ASN A 8 18.55 -37.29 34.79
CA ASN A 8 18.95 -36.03 34.14
C ASN A 8 19.34 -36.16 32.65
N GLU A 9 18.35 -36.22 31.76
CA GLU A 9 18.46 -35.50 30.47
C GLU A 9 17.08 -34.99 29.99
N ALA A 10 16.90 -33.67 30.03
CA ALA A 10 15.68 -33.03 29.55
C ALA A 10 15.84 -32.61 28.08
N THR A 11 15.35 -33.43 27.15
CA THR A 11 15.32 -33.15 25.70
C THR A 11 14.24 -32.13 25.33
N GLY A 12 14.37 -30.91 25.87
CA GLY A 12 13.84 -29.71 25.23
C GLY A 12 14.71 -29.31 24.03
N THR A 13 14.18 -28.45 23.16
CA THR A 13 14.74 -28.12 21.83
C THR A 13 14.57 -29.28 20.83
N CYS A 14 14.22 -29.07 19.56
CA CYS A 14 14.10 -27.81 18.83
C CYS A 14 12.68 -27.22 18.80
N ALA A 15 12.63 -25.89 18.66
CA ALA A 15 11.41 -25.22 18.23
C ALA A 15 10.99 -25.73 16.84
N SER A 16 9.69 -25.75 16.57
CA SER A 16 9.20 -25.98 15.22
C SER A 16 9.62 -24.81 14.31
N GLU A 17 10.64 -25.05 13.50
CA GLU A 17 10.96 -24.20 12.35
C GLU A 17 9.72 -24.14 11.46
N ARG A 18 8.97 -23.04 11.57
CA ARG A 18 7.84 -22.76 10.68
C ARG A 18 8.43 -22.44 9.31
N ASN A 19 8.53 -23.49 8.50
CA ASN A 19 8.84 -23.42 7.07
C ASN A 19 7.70 -22.72 6.33
N SER A 20 7.63 -21.39 6.47
CA SER A 20 6.66 -20.52 5.79
C SER A 20 6.89 -20.40 4.28
N ALA A 21 7.82 -21.18 3.72
CA ALA A 21 8.32 -21.08 2.35
C ALA A 21 7.57 -21.96 1.33
N SER A 22 6.46 -22.61 1.73
CA SER A 22 5.84 -23.68 0.93
C SER A 22 4.31 -23.75 1.01
N ASP A 23 3.61 -22.61 1.07
CA ASP A 23 2.20 -22.53 0.66
C ASP A 23 2.12 -22.16 -0.84
N PRO A 24 1.63 -23.04 -1.72
CA PRO A 24 1.61 -22.80 -3.17
C PRO A 24 0.64 -21.69 -3.61
N HIS A 25 -0.19 -21.14 -2.72
CA HIS A 25 -1.07 -20.01 -3.04
C HIS A 25 -0.40 -18.63 -2.86
N PHE A 26 0.81 -18.56 -2.30
CA PHE A 26 1.43 -17.32 -1.86
C PHE A 26 2.73 -17.00 -2.61
N LEU A 27 2.70 -16.03 -3.54
CA LEU A 27 3.91 -15.55 -4.24
C LEU A 27 3.86 -14.03 -4.51
N PRO A 28 4.85 -13.24 -4.04
CA PRO A 28 4.97 -11.79 -4.31
C PRO A 28 4.81 -11.36 -5.78
N VAL A 29 5.29 -12.18 -6.73
CA VAL A 29 5.13 -11.93 -8.18
C VAL A 29 3.66 -11.82 -8.61
N ASN A 30 2.73 -12.52 -7.94
CA ASN A 30 1.31 -12.49 -8.29
C ASN A 30 0.66 -11.18 -7.80
N ALA A 31 0.97 -10.72 -6.59
CA ALA A 31 0.51 -9.43 -6.08
C ALA A 31 1.12 -8.25 -6.88
N ALA A 32 2.38 -8.36 -7.30
CA ALA A 32 3.01 -7.37 -8.18
C ALA A 32 2.35 -7.33 -9.58
N LYS A 33 2.04 -8.48 -10.19
CA LYS A 33 1.29 -8.58 -11.46
C LYS A 33 -0.15 -8.07 -11.36
N LEU A 34 -0.84 -8.38 -10.27
CA LEU A 34 -2.19 -7.86 -10.02
C LEU A 34 -2.15 -6.34 -9.89
N THR A 35 -1.24 -5.79 -9.08
CA THR A 35 -1.04 -4.34 -8.97
C THR A 35 -0.69 -3.69 -10.32
N GLN A 36 0.17 -4.33 -11.13
CA GLN A 36 0.45 -3.89 -12.50
C GLN A 36 -0.83 -3.81 -13.35
N SER A 37 -1.71 -4.81 -13.28
CA SER A 37 -2.98 -4.84 -14.01
C SER A 37 -4.01 -3.84 -13.50
N LEU A 38 -4.08 -3.59 -12.19
CA LEU A 38 -5.09 -2.73 -11.58
C LEU A 38 -4.82 -1.24 -11.79
N ILE A 39 -3.55 -0.81 -11.69
CA ILE A 39 -3.19 0.61 -11.81
C ILE A 39 -2.26 0.94 -12.99
N GLY A 40 -1.77 -0.04 -13.75
CA GLY A 40 -0.97 0.21 -14.96
C GLY A 40 0.47 0.60 -14.67
N LEU A 41 1.18 -0.19 -13.86
CA LEU A 41 2.63 -0.02 -13.63
C LEU A 41 3.46 -0.44 -14.85
N SER A 42 4.66 0.13 -15.02
CA SER A 42 5.65 -0.41 -15.97
C SER A 42 6.20 -1.77 -15.50
N ASP A 43 6.89 -2.51 -16.38
CA ASP A 43 7.51 -3.78 -15.98
C ASP A 43 8.70 -3.59 -15.05
N GLU A 44 9.39 -2.46 -15.12
CA GLU A 44 10.45 -2.06 -14.18
C GLU A 44 9.85 -1.75 -12.81
N GLN A 45 8.72 -1.01 -12.78
CA GLN A 45 7.97 -0.76 -11.55
C GLN A 45 7.44 -2.06 -10.95
N ARG A 46 6.89 -2.98 -11.75
CA ARG A 46 6.49 -4.30 -11.25
C ARG A 46 7.67 -5.05 -10.65
N GLN A 47 8.83 -5.09 -11.31
CA GLN A 47 10.03 -5.76 -10.79
C GLN A 47 10.57 -5.12 -9.50
N VAL A 48 10.41 -3.82 -9.32
CA VAL A 48 10.71 -3.11 -8.07
C VAL A 48 9.72 -3.53 -6.97
N LEU A 49 8.41 -3.44 -7.23
CA LEU A 49 7.37 -3.83 -6.28
C LEU A 49 7.48 -5.30 -5.87
N GLU A 50 7.82 -6.18 -6.82
CA GLU A 50 8.07 -7.60 -6.60
C GLU A 50 9.24 -7.82 -5.62
N LYS A 51 10.30 -6.99 -5.65
CA LYS A 51 11.39 -7.04 -4.68
C LYS A 51 10.96 -6.54 -3.30
N GLU A 52 10.25 -5.42 -3.21
CA GLU A 52 9.77 -4.89 -1.93
C GLU A 52 8.77 -5.84 -1.23
N LEU A 53 7.92 -6.52 -2.00
CA LEU A 53 7.03 -7.58 -1.51
C LEU A 53 7.78 -8.85 -1.08
N ASN A 54 9.00 -9.10 -1.56
CA ASN A 54 9.87 -10.21 -1.12
C ASN A 54 10.69 -9.89 0.15
N ARG A 55 10.69 -8.65 0.66
CA ARG A 55 11.37 -8.29 1.93
C ARG A 55 10.71 -8.96 3.13
N THR A 56 11.46 -9.19 4.20
CA THR A 56 10.97 -9.79 5.47
C THR A 56 9.98 -8.92 6.24
N ASP A 57 9.96 -7.62 5.99
CA ASP A 57 9.15 -6.63 6.69
C ASP A 57 7.66 -6.79 6.29
N GLU A 58 6.76 -7.18 7.20
CA GLU A 58 5.34 -7.50 6.87
C GLU A 58 4.41 -6.27 6.69
N ASP A 59 4.98 -5.09 6.39
CA ASP A 59 4.25 -3.81 6.34
C ASP A 59 3.20 -3.75 5.21
N PRO A 60 1.94 -3.34 5.50
CA PRO A 60 1.00 -2.90 4.49
C PRO A 60 1.55 -1.78 3.60
N LEU A 61 1.45 -1.96 2.28
CA LEU A 61 1.97 -1.01 1.28
C LEU A 61 0.85 -0.21 0.62
N LEU A 62 1.03 1.11 0.53
CA LEU A 62 0.29 1.97 -0.40
C LEU A 62 1.14 2.16 -1.67
N VAL A 63 0.69 1.61 -2.79
CA VAL A 63 1.40 1.66 -4.08
C VAL A 63 0.67 2.62 -5.03
N LEU A 64 1.40 3.57 -5.62
CA LEU A 64 0.85 4.61 -6.49
C LEU A 64 1.35 4.49 -7.93
N ARG A 65 0.47 4.81 -8.88
CA ARG A 65 0.84 5.18 -10.26
C ARG A 65 0.36 6.59 -10.55
N PHE A 66 1.29 7.53 -10.71
CA PHE A 66 0.97 8.93 -11.01
C PHE A 66 0.28 9.07 -12.37
N ASN A 67 -0.71 9.96 -12.46
CA ASN A 67 -1.42 10.20 -13.70
C ASN A 67 -0.54 11.02 -14.66
N PRO A 68 -0.11 10.49 -15.83
CA PRO A 68 0.72 11.25 -16.77
C PRO A 68 -0.05 12.44 -17.38
N ASN A 69 -1.39 12.41 -17.33
CA ASN A 69 -2.27 13.48 -17.80
C ASN A 69 -2.61 14.50 -16.68
N TRP A 70 -1.85 14.52 -15.58
CA TRP A 70 -2.13 15.42 -14.45
C TRP A 70 -1.96 16.90 -14.82
N GLN A 71 -3.05 17.66 -14.73
CA GLN A 71 -3.10 19.11 -14.98
C GLN A 71 -3.59 19.89 -13.74
N GLY A 72 -3.57 19.29 -12.56
CA GLY A 72 -3.98 19.94 -11.32
C GLY A 72 -2.91 20.85 -10.72
N GLN A 73 -3.34 21.77 -9.86
CA GLN A 73 -2.48 22.83 -9.29
C GLN A 73 -1.49 22.34 -8.23
N VAL A 74 -1.78 21.22 -7.54
CA VAL A 74 -0.85 20.65 -6.56
C VAL A 74 0.20 19.76 -7.25
N ALA A 75 1.46 19.96 -6.86
CA ALA A 75 2.57 19.16 -7.33
C ALA A 75 2.54 17.75 -6.70
N VAL A 76 2.87 16.74 -7.51
CA VAL A 76 2.96 15.33 -7.09
C VAL A 76 3.86 15.17 -5.86
N GLY A 77 5.00 15.88 -5.84
CA GLY A 77 5.94 15.87 -4.71
C GLY A 77 5.28 16.24 -3.38
N THR A 78 4.49 17.31 -3.34
CA THR A 78 3.80 17.77 -2.12
C THR A 78 2.87 16.69 -1.53
N VAL A 79 2.12 16.01 -2.39
CA VAL A 79 1.22 14.92 -1.96
C VAL A 79 2.02 13.69 -1.51
N CYS A 80 3.10 13.33 -2.21
CA CYS A 80 4.01 12.27 -1.77
C CYS A 80 4.67 12.59 -0.43
N ASP A 81 5.04 13.85 -0.19
CA ASP A 81 5.66 14.29 1.05
C ASP A 81 4.69 14.28 2.23
N ALA A 82 3.43 14.66 2.00
CA ALA A 82 2.37 14.56 3.00
C ALA A 82 1.99 13.09 3.34
N ILE A 83 2.05 12.18 2.36
CA ILE A 83 1.88 10.72 2.61
C ILE A 83 3.10 10.18 3.37
N ALA A 84 4.31 10.48 2.89
CA ALA A 84 5.56 10.01 3.49
C ALA A 84 5.76 10.44 4.95
N THR A 85 5.22 11.59 5.34
CA THR A 85 5.31 12.11 6.72
C THR A 85 4.08 11.81 7.57
N PHE A 86 3.05 11.14 7.04
CA PHE A 86 1.83 10.85 7.80
C PHE A 86 2.09 9.94 9.00
N GLY A 87 1.74 10.42 10.20
CA GLY A 87 1.99 9.74 11.49
C GLY A 87 3.44 9.76 11.97
N MET A 88 4.39 10.21 11.15
CA MET A 88 5.82 10.14 11.45
C MET A 88 6.25 11.20 12.48
N ARG A 89 7.16 10.84 13.38
CA ARG A 89 7.71 11.74 14.41
C ARG A 89 9.05 12.34 13.95
N GLY A 90 9.35 13.55 14.40
CA GLY A 90 10.67 14.18 14.24
C GLY A 90 11.10 14.48 12.80
N GLY A 91 10.19 14.49 11.83
CA GLY A 91 10.50 14.67 10.41
C GLY A 91 10.99 13.40 9.70
N ALA A 92 10.89 12.22 10.34
CA ALA A 92 11.10 10.94 9.68
C ALA A 92 10.10 10.69 8.54
N ARG A 93 10.42 9.76 7.62
CA ARG A 93 9.63 9.50 6.42
C ARG A 93 9.47 8.01 6.13
N ARG A 94 8.36 7.65 5.48
CA ARG A 94 8.04 6.28 5.02
C ARG A 94 8.74 5.89 3.71
N ASP A 95 9.37 6.86 3.03
CA ASP A 95 10.10 6.69 1.76
C ASP A 95 11.60 7.06 1.86
N SER A 96 12.17 7.08 3.08
CA SER A 96 13.59 7.36 3.32
C SER A 96 14.38 6.10 3.66
N GLY A 97 15.27 5.67 2.76
CA GLY A 97 16.14 4.52 2.92
C GLY A 97 16.76 4.09 1.59
N GLU A 98 17.66 3.10 1.62
CA GLU A 98 18.07 2.40 0.40
C GLU A 98 16.92 1.50 -0.08
N GLY A 99 16.70 1.44 -1.40
CA GLY A 99 15.55 0.75 -2.00
C GLY A 99 14.19 1.47 -1.85
N CYS A 100 14.10 2.57 -1.09
CA CYS A 100 12.85 3.31 -0.97
C CYS A 100 12.49 4.06 -2.27
N HIS A 101 11.22 4.02 -2.65
CA HIS A 101 10.69 4.64 -3.85
C HIS A 101 9.51 5.56 -3.52
N ARG A 102 9.51 6.81 -3.99
CA ARG A 102 8.46 7.83 -3.69
C ARG A 102 7.07 7.53 -4.29
N TRP A 103 6.79 6.27 -4.63
CA TRP A 103 5.50 5.74 -5.11
C TRP A 103 5.12 4.42 -4.41
N ILE A 104 5.92 3.94 -3.45
CA ILE A 104 5.61 2.84 -2.53
C ILE A 104 5.79 3.39 -1.11
N PHE A 105 4.76 3.32 -0.28
CA PHE A 105 4.81 3.81 1.10
C PHE A 105 4.42 2.70 2.08
N HIS A 106 5.32 2.42 3.02
CA HIS A 106 5.12 1.43 4.08
C HIS A 106 4.31 2.05 5.22
N PHE A 107 3.21 1.40 5.60
CA PHE A 107 2.38 1.76 6.75
C PHE A 107 2.54 0.72 7.85
N ASP A 108 2.68 1.18 9.09
CA ASP A 108 2.83 0.30 10.26
C ASP A 108 1.58 -0.59 10.44
N HIS A 109 0.40 -0.01 10.14
CA HIS A 109 -0.90 -0.68 10.18
C HIS A 109 -1.76 -0.32 8.96
N TYR A 110 -2.49 -1.29 8.41
CA TYR A 110 -3.41 -1.08 7.27
C TYR A 110 -4.46 0.00 7.58
N GLN A 111 -4.90 0.05 8.84
CA GLN A 111 -5.91 0.97 9.36
C GLN A 111 -5.50 2.45 9.21
N ASP A 112 -4.20 2.78 9.16
CA ASP A 112 -3.68 4.15 9.07
C ASP A 112 -3.81 4.77 7.67
N ILE A 113 -4.01 3.94 6.64
CA ILE A 113 -4.12 4.39 5.24
C ILE A 113 -5.42 5.18 5.00
N GLY A 114 -6.51 4.85 5.71
CA GLY A 114 -7.78 5.59 5.67
C GLY A 114 -7.71 7.00 6.29
N PRO A 115 -7.20 7.14 7.53
CA PRO A 115 -6.82 8.42 8.12
C PRO A 115 -5.84 9.21 7.25
N CYS A 116 -4.86 8.56 6.60
CA CYS A 116 -3.97 9.20 5.64
C CYS A 116 -4.77 9.78 4.45
N LYS A 117 -5.63 8.98 3.78
CA LYS A 117 -6.52 9.48 2.71
C LYS A 117 -7.29 10.73 3.17
N THR A 118 -7.84 10.70 4.39
CA THR A 118 -8.62 11.79 4.96
C THR A 118 -7.78 13.06 5.17
N ALA A 119 -6.57 12.94 5.73
CA ALA A 119 -5.66 14.07 5.92
C ALA A 119 -5.24 14.69 4.58
N ILE A 120 -4.88 13.86 3.58
CA ILE A 120 -4.52 14.32 2.23
C ILE A 120 -5.74 14.98 1.55
N LYS A 121 -6.96 14.47 1.74
CA LYS A 121 -8.21 15.05 1.21
C LYS A 121 -8.59 16.40 1.84
N LEU A 122 -8.16 16.65 3.08
CA LEU A 122 -8.35 17.93 3.77
C LEU A 122 -7.30 18.97 3.37
N ALA A 123 -6.03 18.57 3.21
CA ALA A 123 -4.93 19.47 2.87
C ALA A 123 -4.81 19.76 1.36
N HIS A 124 -5.10 18.75 0.52
CA HIS A 124 -4.87 18.76 -0.93
C HIS A 124 -6.07 18.19 -1.68
N ARG A 125 -7.28 18.71 -1.40
CA ARG A 125 -8.55 18.24 -2.00
C ARG A 125 -8.50 18.23 -3.53
N GLU A 126 -7.77 19.17 -4.12
CA GLU A 126 -7.54 19.29 -5.55
C GLU A 126 -6.84 18.08 -6.18
N ALA A 127 -6.14 17.23 -5.41
CA ALA A 127 -5.53 15.98 -5.89
C ALA A 127 -6.54 14.88 -6.24
N PHE A 128 -7.81 15.02 -5.82
CA PHE A 128 -8.83 13.97 -5.86
C PHE A 128 -9.85 14.21 -6.97
N ALA A 129 -10.20 13.17 -7.73
CA ALA A 129 -11.30 13.19 -8.69
C ALA A 129 -12.66 12.95 -8.00
N SER A 130 -13.75 13.38 -8.65
CA SER A 130 -15.08 12.85 -8.32
C SER A 130 -15.16 11.36 -8.66
N SER A 131 -15.75 10.54 -7.79
CA SER A 131 -16.01 9.12 -8.09
C SER A 131 -16.93 8.96 -9.31
N PRO A 132 -16.91 7.82 -10.02
CA PRO A 132 -17.75 7.59 -11.20
C PRO A 132 -19.24 7.83 -10.94
N ASP A 133 -19.74 7.39 -9.79
CA ASP A 133 -21.15 7.55 -9.38
C ASP A 133 -21.48 9.02 -9.09
N ALA A 134 -20.60 9.75 -8.38
CA ALA A 134 -20.78 11.18 -8.13
C ALA A 134 -20.75 12.01 -9.43
N VAL A 135 -20.05 11.54 -10.47
CA VAL A 135 -20.12 12.13 -11.82
C VAL A 135 -21.44 11.80 -12.50
N ALA A 136 -21.94 10.57 -12.37
CA ALA A 136 -23.23 10.15 -12.94
C ALA A 136 -24.41 10.94 -12.32
N ASP A 137 -24.47 11.02 -10.99
CA ASP A 137 -25.49 11.77 -10.24
C ASP A 137 -25.45 13.27 -10.60
N ALA A 138 -24.27 13.88 -10.64
CA ALA A 138 -24.13 15.29 -11.00
C ALA A 138 -24.59 15.56 -12.43
N VAL A 139 -24.28 14.68 -13.40
CA VAL A 139 -24.74 14.80 -14.79
C VAL A 139 -26.26 14.57 -14.89
N ALA A 140 -26.83 13.63 -14.13
CA ALA A 140 -28.28 13.43 -14.05
C ALA A 140 -29.00 14.65 -13.44
N ALA A 141 -28.37 15.35 -12.51
CA ALA A 141 -28.82 16.64 -11.97
C ALA A 141 -28.55 17.85 -12.90
N GLY A 142 -28.04 17.62 -14.12
CA GLY A 142 -27.84 18.66 -15.15
C GLY A 142 -26.46 19.34 -15.15
N ALA A 143 -25.48 18.85 -14.38
CA ALA A 143 -24.13 19.39 -14.42
C ALA A 143 -23.39 19.03 -15.72
N VAL A 144 -22.67 19.99 -16.29
CA VAL A 144 -21.81 19.76 -17.45
C VAL A 144 -20.58 18.95 -17.01
N ARG A 145 -20.40 17.74 -17.56
CA ARG A 145 -19.32 16.81 -17.16
C ARG A 145 -17.91 17.42 -17.24
N ALA A 146 -17.66 18.35 -18.15
CA ALA A 146 -16.38 19.06 -18.29
C ALA A 146 -16.03 19.96 -17.09
N ASN A 147 -17.00 20.31 -16.24
CA ASN A 147 -16.79 21.07 -15.00
C ASN A 147 -16.46 20.17 -13.79
N LEU A 148 -16.48 18.84 -13.98
CA LEU A 148 -16.19 17.85 -12.95
C LEU A 148 -14.77 17.31 -13.13
N ARG A 149 -14.01 17.21 -12.04
CA ARG A 149 -12.65 16.67 -12.06
C ARG A 149 -12.73 15.14 -12.16
N THR A 150 -12.61 14.61 -13.38
CA THR A 150 -12.69 13.16 -13.64
C THR A 150 -11.37 12.42 -13.40
N GLU A 151 -10.24 13.14 -13.47
CA GLU A 151 -8.90 12.56 -13.40
C GLU A 151 -8.21 12.84 -12.05
N PRO A 152 -7.74 11.80 -11.32
CA PRO A 152 -7.00 11.96 -10.07
C PRO A 152 -5.51 12.23 -10.31
N LEU A 153 -4.79 12.68 -9.27
CA LEU A 153 -3.34 12.86 -9.29
C LEU A 153 -2.57 11.53 -9.46
N ALA A 154 -3.09 10.46 -8.87
CA ALA A 154 -2.58 9.10 -8.99
C ALA A 154 -3.70 8.09 -8.84
N TYR A 155 -3.43 6.86 -9.29
CA TYR A 155 -4.24 5.68 -9.00
C TYR A 155 -3.49 4.83 -7.97
N ALA A 156 -4.21 4.15 -7.08
CA ALA A 156 -3.62 3.48 -5.93
C ALA A 156 -4.09 2.04 -5.76
N VAL A 157 -3.21 1.20 -5.25
CA VAL A 157 -3.53 -0.11 -4.68
C VAL A 157 -2.99 -0.13 -3.25
N VAL A 158 -3.73 -0.77 -2.35
CA VAL A 158 -3.20 -1.15 -1.04
C VAL A 158 -2.95 -2.65 -1.06
N ILE A 159 -1.80 -3.07 -0.55
CA ILE A 159 -1.42 -4.48 -0.42
C ILE A 159 -1.21 -4.74 1.07
N ASN A 160 -2.11 -5.51 1.69
CA ASN A 160 -1.88 -5.98 3.05
C ASN A 160 -0.82 -7.10 3.02
N LYS A 161 0.38 -6.83 3.54
CA LYS A 161 1.50 -7.77 3.48
C LYS A 161 1.47 -8.84 4.57
N ILE A 162 0.76 -8.59 5.68
CA ILE A 162 0.45 -9.58 6.71
C ILE A 162 -0.54 -10.61 6.12
N ALA A 163 0.02 -11.68 5.54
CA ALA A 163 -0.67 -12.78 4.87
C ALA A 163 -1.48 -12.41 3.60
N ILE A 164 -0.87 -11.67 2.65
CA ILE A 164 -1.34 -11.42 1.26
C ILE A 164 -2.11 -12.62 0.66
N ARG A 165 -3.43 -12.54 0.58
CA ARG A 165 -4.26 -13.40 -0.27
C ARG A 165 -4.49 -12.72 -1.61
N GLN A 166 -5.01 -13.48 -2.58
CA GLN A 166 -5.41 -12.91 -3.87
C GLN A 166 -6.52 -11.84 -3.72
N ASP A 167 -7.27 -11.88 -2.61
CA ASP A 167 -8.34 -10.95 -2.26
C ASP A 167 -7.85 -9.68 -1.52
N ASP A 168 -6.62 -9.65 -0.99
CA ASP A 168 -6.08 -8.55 -0.18
C ASP A 168 -5.54 -7.35 -1.01
N ALA A 169 -5.57 -7.45 -2.33
CA ALA A 169 -5.08 -6.42 -3.27
C ALA A 169 -6.24 -5.81 -4.07
N GLY A 170 -7.11 -5.07 -3.37
CA GLY A 170 -8.20 -4.31 -4.00
C GLY A 170 -7.74 -3.00 -4.63
N ILE A 171 -8.46 -2.52 -5.66
CA ILE A 171 -8.41 -1.09 -6.03
C ILE A 171 -9.00 -0.32 -4.86
N LEU A 172 -8.14 0.40 -4.13
CA LEU A 172 -8.59 1.36 -3.15
C LEU A 172 -8.67 2.71 -3.87
N GLU A 173 -9.87 3.29 -3.94
CA GLU A 173 -10.14 4.57 -4.58
C GLU A 173 -9.51 5.75 -3.79
N PHE A 174 -8.20 5.71 -3.55
CA PHE A 174 -7.51 6.60 -2.63
C PHE A 174 -7.66 8.06 -3.06
N PHE A 175 -7.51 8.35 -4.35
CA PHE A 175 -7.64 9.70 -4.92
C PHE A 175 -9.01 9.98 -5.55
N TYR A 176 -10.08 9.30 -5.12
CA TYR A 176 -11.46 9.73 -5.43
C TYR A 176 -12.15 10.26 -4.17
N LEU A 177 -13.04 11.25 -4.37
CA LEU A 177 -13.74 12.01 -3.33
C LEU A 177 -14.80 11.17 -2.61
#